data_AF-A0A968ANR0-F1
#
_entry.id   AF-A0A968ANR0-F1
#
_cell.length_a   1.000
_cell.length_b   1.000
_cell.length_c   1.000
_cell.angle_alpha   90.00
_cell.angle_beta   90.00
_cell.angle_gamma   90.00
#
_symmetry.space_group_name_H-M   'P 1'
#
loop_
_entity.id
_entity.type
_entity.pdbx_description
1 polymer ?
#
loop_
_entity_poly.entity_id
_entity_poly.type
_entity_poly.pdbx_seq_one_letter_code
_entity_poly.pdbx_strand_id
1 'polypeptide(L)' 'RDKDYLYWEGKKFEGVDPDTFAILGRGFIKDKTAVYFRWDKLEGSDPETFEFLWSGFARDKNFV' A
#
# COMPACT_ATOMS: atom_id res chain seq x y z
N ARG A 1 10.37 8.65 15.12
CA ARG A 1 9.61 8.06 14.00
C ARG A 1 10.33 6.76 13.71
N ASP A 2 9.89 5.67 14.32
CA ASP A 2 10.39 4.34 13.98
C ASP A 2 10.05 4.13 12.51
N LYS A 3 11.08 4.14 11.67
CA LYS A 3 10.95 3.97 10.23
C LYS A 3 10.60 2.53 9.86
N ASP A 4 10.58 1.65 10.86
CA ASP A 4 10.58 0.21 10.68
C ASP A 4 9.17 -0.40 10.77
N TYR A 5 8.15 0.38 11.15
CA TYR A 5 6.83 -0.17 11.46
C TYR A 5 5.70 0.79 11.07
N LEU A 6 4.79 0.27 10.25
CA LEU A 6 3.51 0.93 9.96
C LEU A 6 2.51 0.56 11.05
N TYR A 7 1.93 1.56 11.71
CA TYR A 7 0.82 1.38 12.64
C TYR A 7 -0.44 2.06 12.11
N TRP A 8 -1.56 1.36 12.18
CA TRP A 8 -2.86 1.89 11.82
C TRP A 8 -3.86 1.50 12.91
N GLU A 9 -4.66 2.46 13.41
CA GLU A 9 -5.59 2.26 14.54
C GLU A 9 -4.96 1.59 15.78
N GLY A 10 -3.69 1.89 16.06
CA GLY A 10 -2.96 1.30 17.19
C GLY A 10 -2.53 -0.16 16.99
N LYS A 11 -2.79 -0.75 15.82
CA LYS A 11 -2.29 -2.07 15.43
C LYS A 11 -1.09 -1.93 14.51
N LYS A 12 -0.11 -2.83 14.67
CA LYS A 12 1.03 -2.96 13.76
C LYS A 12 0.56 -3.65 12.47
N PHE A 13 0.93 -3.08 11.34
CA PHE A 13 0.74 -3.68 10.02
C PHE A 13 1.87 -4.67 9.76
N GLU A 14 1.55 -5.95 9.84
CA GLU A 14 2.48 -7.04 9.55
C GLU A 14 2.52 -7.30 8.03
N GLY A 15 3.70 -7.60 7.50
CA GLY A 15 3.89 -7.98 6.10
C GLY A 15 4.21 -6.85 5.14
N VAL A 16 4.16 -5.57 5.57
CA VAL A 16 4.65 -4.45 4.77
C VAL A 16 6.18 -4.36 4.89
N ASP A 17 6.87 -4.17 3.77
CA ASP A 17 8.32 -3.90 3.80
C ASP A 17 8.56 -2.50 4.38
N PRO A 18 9.19 -2.39 5.57
CA PRO A 18 9.26 -1.12 6.27
C PRO A 18 10.28 -0.15 5.69
N ASP A 19 11.24 -0.64 4.89
CA ASP A 19 12.25 0.19 4.25
C ASP A 19 11.69 0.88 2.99
N THR A 20 10.67 0.28 2.37
CA THR A 20 10.18 0.68 1.05
C THR A 20 8.71 1.07 0.99
N PHE A 21 7.95 0.96 2.08
CA PHE A 21 6.54 1.34 2.06
C PHE A 21 6.31 2.84 1.85
N ALA A 22 5.22 3.15 1.17
CA ALA A 22 4.71 4.48 0.93
C ALA A 22 3.20 4.50 1.15
N ILE A 23 2.71 5.48 1.91
CA ILE A 23 1.27 5.72 2.10
C ILE A 23 0.80 6.62 0.95
N LEU A 24 -0.07 6.09 0.08
CA LEU A 24 -0.60 6.82 -1.08
C LEU A 24 -1.83 7.67 -0.73
N GLY A 25 -2.46 7.38 0.41
CA GLY A 25 -3.63 8.10 0.91
C GLY A 25 -4.93 7.30 0.76
N ARG A 26 -6.00 7.75 1.45
CA ARG A 26 -7.32 7.09 1.52
C ARG A 26 -7.30 5.60 1.93
N GLY A 27 -6.23 5.15 2.58
CA GLY A 27 -6.06 3.75 2.99
C GLY A 27 -5.27 2.89 2.00
N PHE A 28 -4.75 3.46 0.92
CA PHE A 28 -3.78 2.80 0.05
C PHE A 28 -2.38 2.95 0.60
N ILE A 29 -1.68 1.83 0.68
CA ILE A 29 -0.27 1.70 1.03
C ILE A 29 0.35 0.83 -0.06
N LYS A 30 1.58 1.13 -0.48
CA LYS A 30 2.35 0.22 -1.33
C LYS A 30 3.75 0.03 -0.79
N ASP A 31 4.34 -1.12 -1.03
CA ASP A 31 5.77 -1.36 -0.85
C ASP A 31 6.37 -1.87 -2.17
N LYS A 32 7.65 -2.27 -2.18
CA LYS A 32 8.32 -2.75 -3.39
C LYS A 32 7.75 -4.07 -3.95
N THR A 33 6.94 -4.79 -3.17
CA THR A 33 6.46 -6.15 -3.47
C THR A 33 4.95 -6.24 -3.64
N ALA A 34 4.18 -5.36 -2.99
CA ALA A 34 2.72 -5.42 -2.96
C ALA A 34 2.07 -4.06 -2.73
N VAL A 35 0.79 -3.97 -3.12
CA VAL A 35 -0.11 -2.87 -2.76
C VAL A 35 -1.14 -3.38 -1.76
N TYR A 36 -1.53 -2.52 -0.83
CA TYR A 36 -2.48 -2.81 0.22
C TYR A 36 -3.57 -1.74 0.26
N PHE A 37 -4.80 -2.16 0.57
CA PHE A 37 -5.93 -1.28 0.86
C PHE A 37 -6.55 -1.66 2.21
N ARG A 38 -6.51 -0.74 3.19
CA ARG A 38 -7.14 -0.93 4.51
C ARG A 38 -6.89 -2.32 5.11
N TRP A 39 -5.62 -2.74 5.18
CA TRP A 39 -5.14 -4.03 5.70
C TRP A 39 -5.12 -5.21 4.74
N ASP A 40 -5.84 -5.13 3.63
CA ASP A 40 -5.87 -6.22 2.65
C ASP A 40 -4.77 -6.02 1.62
N LYS A 41 -3.96 -7.07 1.40
CA LYS A 41 -3.03 -7.14 0.28
C LYS A 41 -3.82 -7.34 -1.00
N LEU A 42 -3.60 -6.47 -1.98
CA LEU A 42 -4.15 -6.59 -3.32
C LEU A 42 -3.34 -7.63 -4.09
N GLU A 43 -3.76 -8.88 -4.03
CA GLU A 43 -3.10 -9.98 -4.75
C GLU A 43 -3.09 -9.72 -6.25
N GLY A 44 -1.92 -9.91 -6.86
CA GLY A 44 -1.69 -9.62 -8.28
C GLY A 44 -1.50 -8.14 -8.62
N SER A 45 -1.54 -7.22 -7.65
CA SER A 45 -1.20 -5.82 -7.89
C SER A 45 0.25 -5.66 -8.35
N ASP A 46 0.48 -4.67 -9.21
CA ASP A 46 1.82 -4.28 -9.67
C ASP A 46 2.22 -2.97 -8.95
N PRO A 47 3.05 -3.02 -7.90
CA PRO A 47 3.38 -1.83 -7.10
C PRO A 47 4.21 -0.79 -7.86
N GLU A 48 4.98 -1.23 -8.86
CA GLU A 48 5.80 -0.35 -9.70
C GLU A 48 4.91 0.56 -10.53
N THR A 49 3.83 0.00 -11.10
CA THR A 49 2.88 0.73 -11.95
C THR A 49 1.66 1.26 -11.21
N PHE A 50 1.49 0.92 -9.93
CA PHE A 50 0.35 1.34 -9.14
C PHE A 50 0.32 2.87 -8.96
N GLU A 51 -0.76 3.45 -9.47
CA GLU A 51 -1.07 4.87 -9.43
C GLU A 51 -2.40 5.09 -8.72
N PHE A 52 -2.34 5.82 -7.60
CA PHE A 52 -3.54 6.30 -6.94
C PHE A 52 -4.17 7.44 -7.75
N LEU A 53 -5.45 7.30 -8.07
CA LEU A 53 -6.24 8.29 -8.79
C LEU A 53 -7.14 9.07 -7.81
N TRP A 54 -7.56 10.25 -8.24
CA TRP A 54 -8.51 11.04 -7.47
C TRP A 54 -9.85 10.29 -7.28
N SER A 55 -10.57 10.65 -6.21
CA SER A 55 -11.85 10.03 -5.83
C SER A 55 -11.79 8.59 -5.29
N GLY A 56 -10.59 8.08 -4.97
CA GLY A 56 -10.44 6.75 -4.35
C GLY A 56 -10.32 5.60 -5.35
N PHE A 57 -10.16 5.92 -6.63
CA PHE A 57 -9.77 4.96 -7.65
C PHE A 57 -8.25 4.77 -7.64
N ALA A 58 -7.80 3.64 -8.15
CA ALA A 58 -6.40 3.41 -8.45
C ALA A 58 -6.32 2.51 -9.68
N ARG A 59 -5.20 2.60 -10.41
CA ARG A 59 -4.92 1.74 -11.55
C ARG A 59 -3.54 1.14 -11.40
N ASP A 60 -3.35 -0.05 -11.94
CA ASP A 60 -2.05 -0.64 -12.15
C ASP A 60 -2.06 -1.42 -13.48
N LYS A 61 -0.91 -1.94 -13.89
CA LYS A 61 -0.78 -2.66 -15.16
C LYS A 61 -1.70 -3.89 -15.26
N ASN A 62 -2.08 -4.47 -14.14
CA ASN A 62 -2.89 -5.69 -14.06
C ASN A 62 -4.39 -5.39 -13.86
N PHE A 63 -4.75 -4.24 -13.28
CA PHE A 63 -6.13 -3.87 -12.99
C PHE A 63 -6.45 -2.44 -13.45
N VAL A 64 -7.47 -2.32 -14.32
CA VAL A 64 -8.05 -1.04 -14.82
C VAL A 64 -9.37 -0.75 -14.12
#